data_AF-A0A355GG79-F1
#
_entry.id   AF-A0A355GG79-F1
#
_cell.length_a   1.000
_cell.length_b   1.000
_cell.length_c   1.000
_cell.angle_alpha   90.00
_cell.angle_beta   90.00
_cell.angle_gamma   90.00
#
_symmetry.space_group_name_H-M   'P 1'
#
loop_
_entity.id
_entity.type
_entity.pdbx_description
1 polymer ?
#
loop_
_entity_poly.entity_id
_entity_poly.type
_entity_poly.pdbx_seq_one_letter_code
_entity_poly.pdbx_strand_id
1 'polypeptide(L)'
;MDSLPLDHPRLKKNNFDLLRLLLASTVCLVHAYEVSDFAQLATLAGILSSKVAVQGFFVVSGFLIVMSYERSSSLKSYASKRVRRIYPAYFTVIILSAVFLVLMSQKTVEEYYSLAWLKYLVANLTFLNFVQPSLPGVFDANKFDVVNGALWTLKVEAMFYMAVPVLVYFFRRFPRLPLLIVIYLLSIAYSEFLLSASGRTGVEFYSRLARQLPGQMCFFMAGATLFYYLKFFEQL
;
A
#
# COMPACT_ATOMS: atom_id res chain seq x y z
N MET A 1 -29.47 -5.87 12.34
CA MET A 1 -28.06 -5.48 12.55
C MET A 1 -27.31 -6.77 12.82
N ASP A 2 -26.62 -7.34 11.83
CA ASP A 2 -25.92 -8.61 12.03
C ASP A 2 -24.84 -8.45 13.10
N SER A 3 -24.80 -9.38 14.05
CA SER A 3 -23.77 -9.42 15.09
C SER A 3 -22.40 -9.56 14.44
N LEU A 4 -21.53 -8.56 14.67
CA LEU A 4 -20.16 -8.56 14.14
C LEU A 4 -19.42 -9.82 14.62
N PRO A 5 -18.55 -10.42 13.80
CA PRO A 5 -17.88 -11.67 14.15
C PRO A 5 -16.73 -11.49 15.14
N LEU A 6 -16.73 -10.45 15.98
CA LEU A 6 -15.56 -10.04 16.78
C LEU A 6 -15.02 -11.12 17.72
N ASP A 7 -15.89 -11.98 18.23
CA ASP A 7 -15.55 -13.08 19.15
C ASP A 7 -15.28 -14.41 18.44
N HIS A 8 -15.28 -14.43 17.11
CA HIS A 8 -15.14 -15.65 16.33
C HIS A 8 -13.77 -16.34 16.57
N PRO A 9 -13.71 -17.66 16.86
CA PRO A 9 -12.46 -18.36 17.21
C PRO A 9 -11.36 -18.22 16.15
N ARG A 10 -11.72 -18.22 14.86
CA ARG A 10 -10.76 -18.04 13.75
C ARG A 10 -10.14 -16.64 13.70
N LEU A 11 -10.76 -15.63 14.30
CA LEU A 11 -10.12 -14.31 14.43
C LEU A 11 -9.01 -14.31 15.50
N LYS A 12 -9.03 -15.26 16.43
CA LYS A 12 -7.98 -15.43 17.46
C LYS A 12 -6.84 -16.35 16.97
N LYS A 13 -7.14 -17.38 16.17
CA LYS A 13 -6.17 -18.26 15.51
C LYS A 13 -6.26 -18.10 13.99
N ASN A 14 -5.38 -17.29 13.41
CA ASN A 14 -5.28 -17.09 11.97
C ASN A 14 -3.81 -17.10 11.51
N ASN A 15 -3.60 -17.34 10.21
CA ASN A 15 -2.28 -17.40 9.58
C ASN A 15 -2.01 -16.16 8.71
N PHE A 16 -2.55 -14.98 9.09
CA PHE A 16 -2.36 -13.76 8.29
C PHE A 16 -0.88 -13.37 8.19
N ASP A 17 -0.07 -13.69 9.18
CA ASP A 17 1.38 -13.40 9.14
C ASP A 17 2.11 -14.30 8.14
N LEU A 18 1.73 -15.58 8.04
CA LEU A 18 2.25 -16.47 6.99
C LEU A 18 1.83 -15.98 5.60
N LEU A 19 0.56 -15.59 5.43
CA LEU A 19 0.09 -15.04 4.15
C LEU A 19 0.88 -13.77 3.77
N ARG A 20 1.07 -12.86 4.72
CA ARG A 20 1.89 -11.65 4.50
C ARG A 20 3.34 -11.98 4.17
N LEU A 21 3.92 -12.99 4.80
CA LEU A 21 5.28 -13.44 4.48
C LEU A 21 5.36 -13.93 3.04
N LEU A 22 4.43 -14.78 2.59
CA LEU A 22 4.39 -15.26 1.22
C LEU A 22 4.23 -14.12 0.20
N LEU A 23 3.34 -13.17 0.49
CA LEU A 23 3.14 -11.98 -0.35
C LEU A 23 4.41 -11.11 -0.38
N ALA A 24 5.07 -10.89 0.77
CA ALA A 24 6.31 -10.12 0.85
C ALA A 24 7.45 -10.80 0.08
N SER A 25 7.60 -12.11 0.21
CA SER A 25 8.59 -12.89 -0.53
C SER A 25 8.34 -12.81 -2.04
N THR A 26 7.08 -12.89 -2.47
CA THR A 26 6.69 -12.72 -3.88
C THR A 26 7.10 -11.36 -4.41
N VAL A 27 6.79 -10.28 -3.69
CA VAL A 27 7.16 -8.91 -4.05
C VAL A 27 8.68 -8.76 -4.11
N CYS A 28 9.41 -9.28 -3.12
CA CYS A 28 10.86 -9.20 -3.04
C CYS A 28 11.55 -9.91 -4.22
N LEU A 29 11.14 -11.14 -4.53
CA LEU A 29 11.74 -11.92 -5.62
C LEU A 29 11.48 -11.31 -6.99
N VAL A 30 10.26 -10.83 -7.24
CA VAL A 30 9.92 -10.18 -8.52
C VAL A 30 10.67 -8.85 -8.67
N HIS A 31 10.73 -8.01 -7.63
CA HIS A 31 11.50 -6.77 -7.70
C HIS A 31 13.02 -7.00 -7.79
N ALA A 32 13.55 -8.06 -7.17
CA ALA A 32 14.94 -8.43 -7.32
C ALA A 32 15.28 -8.68 -8.80
N TYR A 33 14.40 -9.39 -9.52
CA TYR A 33 14.54 -9.55 -10.97
C TYR A 33 14.39 -8.23 -11.72
N GLU A 34 13.32 -7.45 -11.48
CA GLU A 34 13.05 -6.19 -12.20
C GLU A 34 14.19 -5.17 -12.12
N VAL A 35 14.86 -5.10 -10.95
CA VAL A 35 15.95 -4.16 -10.66
C VAL A 35 17.30 -4.67 -11.15
N SER A 36 17.58 -5.98 -11.08
CA SER A 36 18.89 -6.55 -11.42
C SER A 36 18.99 -7.13 -12.83
N ASP A 37 17.86 -7.41 -13.49
CA ASP A 37 17.76 -8.20 -14.72
C ASP A 37 18.49 -9.56 -14.63
N PHE A 38 18.58 -10.14 -13.43
CA PHE A 38 19.27 -11.41 -13.18
C PHE A 38 18.50 -12.59 -13.79
N ALA A 39 19.01 -13.12 -14.91
CA ALA A 39 18.34 -14.10 -15.75
C ALA A 39 17.84 -15.35 -15.02
N GLN A 40 18.51 -15.80 -13.96
CA GLN A 40 18.13 -16.97 -13.17
C GLN A 40 16.81 -16.77 -12.42
N LEU A 41 16.40 -15.52 -12.18
CA LEU A 41 15.10 -15.20 -11.58
C LEU A 41 14.00 -15.00 -12.63
N ALA A 42 14.30 -14.97 -13.92
CA ALA A 42 13.34 -14.65 -14.97
C ALA A 42 12.14 -15.61 -14.99
N THR A 43 12.39 -16.92 -14.88
CA THR A 43 11.31 -17.93 -14.85
C THR A 43 10.40 -17.72 -13.64
N LEU A 44 10.97 -17.46 -12.47
CA LEU A 44 10.22 -17.23 -11.24
C LEU A 44 9.42 -15.92 -11.32
N ALA A 45 10.03 -14.85 -11.84
CA ALA A 45 9.37 -13.56 -12.05
C ALA A 45 8.29 -13.60 -13.15
N GLY A 46 8.35 -14.57 -14.07
CA GLY A 46 7.30 -14.81 -15.06
C GLY A 46 6.08 -15.54 -14.50
N ILE A 47 6.27 -16.36 -13.46
CA ILE A 47 5.19 -17.11 -12.78
C ILE A 47 4.54 -16.27 -11.68
N LEU A 48 5.36 -15.53 -10.93
CA LEU A 48 4.92 -14.70 -9.83
C LEU A 48 4.56 -13.28 -10.30
N SER A 49 3.66 -12.62 -9.58
CA SER A 49 3.28 -11.24 -9.86
C SER A 49 3.35 -10.38 -8.61
N SER A 50 4.27 -9.41 -8.60
CA SER A 50 4.37 -8.37 -7.57
C SER A 50 3.05 -7.59 -7.45
N LYS A 51 2.39 -7.30 -8.58
CA LYS A 51 1.08 -6.62 -8.62
C LYS A 51 0.01 -7.41 -7.87
N VAL A 52 -0.14 -8.71 -8.14
CA VAL A 52 -1.12 -9.56 -7.46
C VAL A 52 -0.79 -9.69 -5.97
N ALA A 53 0.49 -9.81 -5.63
CA ALA A 53 0.91 -9.87 -4.23
C ALA A 53 0.56 -8.58 -3.46
N VAL A 54 0.76 -7.41 -4.06
CA VAL A 54 0.36 -6.10 -3.47
C VAL A 54 -1.17 -6.01 -3.34
N GLN A 55 -1.93 -6.47 -4.34
CA GLN A 55 -3.40 -6.53 -4.25
C GLN A 55 -3.84 -7.43 -3.10
N GLY A 56 -3.18 -8.58 -2.91
CA GLY A 56 -3.39 -9.47 -1.76
C GLY A 56 -3.13 -8.77 -0.42
N PHE A 57 -2.07 -7.96 -0.32
CA PHE A 57 -1.84 -7.14 0.87
C PHE A 57 -3.00 -6.18 1.14
N PHE A 58 -3.58 -5.57 0.10
CA PHE A 58 -4.72 -4.67 0.26
C PHE A 58 -6.00 -5.39 0.67
N VAL A 59 -6.25 -6.62 0.19
CA VAL A 59 -7.36 -7.46 0.68
C VAL A 59 -7.17 -7.82 2.16
N VAL A 60 -5.98 -8.30 2.53
CA VAL A 60 -5.65 -8.61 3.93
C VAL A 60 -5.79 -7.37 4.83
N SER A 61 -5.37 -6.22 4.32
CA SER A 61 -5.51 -4.93 4.99
C SER A 61 -6.98 -4.55 5.17
N GLY A 62 -7.83 -4.74 4.17
CA GLY A 62 -9.28 -4.55 4.27
C GLY A 62 -9.89 -5.27 5.46
N PHE A 63 -9.59 -6.56 5.59
CA PHE A 63 -10.07 -7.39 6.68
C PHE A 63 -9.55 -6.93 8.04
N LEU A 64 -8.22 -6.82 8.19
CA LEU A 64 -7.57 -6.57 9.47
C LEU A 64 -7.74 -5.13 9.96
N ILE A 65 -7.85 -4.17 9.04
CA ILE A 65 -7.98 -2.76 9.38
C ILE A 65 -9.39 -2.45 9.88
N VAL A 66 -10.42 -2.92 9.17
CA VAL A 66 -11.81 -2.80 9.61
C VAL A 66 -12.02 -3.50 10.94
N MET A 67 -11.57 -4.76 11.08
CA MET A 67 -11.67 -5.50 12.34
C MET A 67 -11.04 -4.74 13.51
N SER A 68 -9.85 -4.18 13.32
CA SER A 68 -9.18 -3.44 14.38
C SER A 68 -9.88 -2.13 14.74
N TYR A 69 -10.55 -1.47 13.79
CA TYR A 69 -11.33 -0.27 14.08
C TYR A 69 -12.56 -0.64 14.90
N GLU A 70 -13.30 -1.68 14.49
CA GLU A 70 -14.48 -2.18 15.22
C GLU A 70 -14.14 -2.68 16.63
N ARG A 71 -12.91 -3.19 16.86
CA ARG A 71 -12.40 -3.56 18.20
C ARG A 71 -11.85 -2.39 19.02
N SER A 72 -11.71 -1.20 18.45
CA SER A 72 -11.10 -0.07 19.15
C SER A 72 -12.17 0.71 19.92
N SER A 73 -11.83 1.08 21.17
CA SER A 73 -12.73 1.84 22.05
C SER A 73 -12.96 3.28 21.62
N SER A 74 -12.05 3.86 20.83
CA SER A 74 -12.16 5.24 20.32
C SER A 74 -11.31 5.45 19.06
N LEU A 75 -11.61 6.52 18.32
CA LEU A 75 -10.83 6.94 17.16
C LEU A 75 -9.36 7.21 17.52
N LYS A 76 -9.10 7.84 18.67
CA LYS A 76 -7.74 8.10 19.17
C LYS A 76 -6.97 6.82 19.47
N SER A 77 -7.63 5.83 20.09
CA SER A 77 -7.04 4.51 20.37
C SER A 77 -6.66 3.78 19.08
N TYR A 78 -7.56 3.78 18.09
CA TYR A 78 -7.29 3.23 16.76
C TYR A 78 -6.12 3.94 16.07
N ALA A 79 -6.17 5.27 15.95
CA ALA A 79 -5.16 6.06 15.26
C ALA A 79 -3.76 5.87 15.88
N SER A 80 -3.67 5.87 17.22
CA SER A 80 -2.39 5.66 17.91
C SER A 80 -1.76 4.30 17.60
N LYS A 81 -2.57 3.22 17.58
CA LYS A 81 -2.08 1.87 17.20
C LYS A 81 -1.57 1.84 15.76
N ARG A 82 -2.24 2.56 14.84
CA ARG A 82 -1.87 2.61 13.41
C ARG A 82 -0.61 3.42 13.15
N VAL A 83 -0.47 4.58 13.78
CA VAL A 83 0.72 5.41 13.68
C VAL A 83 1.95 4.68 14.22
N ARG A 84 1.86 4.06 15.41
CA ARG A 84 2.97 3.29 16.00
C ARG A 84 3.37 2.08 15.16
N ARG A 85 2.47 1.54 14.35
CA ARG A 85 2.74 0.39 13.48
C ARG A 85 3.55 0.76 12.23
N ILE A 86 3.23 1.88 11.58
CA ILE A 86 3.84 2.24 10.29
C ILE A 86 4.94 3.29 10.42
N TYR A 87 4.70 4.35 11.20
CA TYR A 87 5.53 5.55 11.15
C TYR A 87 6.98 5.31 11.58
N PRO A 88 7.30 4.53 12.63
CA PRO A 88 8.70 4.32 13.02
C PRO A 88 9.55 3.69 11.91
N ALA A 89 9.04 2.63 11.28
CA ALA A 89 9.74 1.95 10.19
C ALA A 89 9.84 2.84 8.94
N TYR A 90 8.76 3.54 8.58
CA TYR A 90 8.73 4.46 7.44
C TYR A 90 9.71 5.63 7.60
N PHE A 91 9.70 6.28 8.76
CA PHE A 91 10.63 7.35 9.10
C PHE A 91 12.07 6.85 9.04
N THR A 92 12.35 5.71 9.67
CA THR A 92 13.70 5.14 9.74
C THR A 92 14.25 4.85 8.34
N VAL A 93 13.49 4.19 7.47
CA VAL A 93 13.99 3.86 6.12
C VAL A 93 14.28 5.11 5.29
N ILE A 94 13.45 6.16 5.40
CA ILE A 94 13.66 7.42 4.67
C ILE A 94 14.91 8.14 5.18
N ILE A 95 15.07 8.27 6.50
CA ILE A 95 16.22 8.96 7.09
C ILE A 95 17.51 8.20 6.81
N LEU A 96 17.52 6.87 7.00
CA LEU A 96 18.69 6.06 6.69
C LEU A 96 19.06 6.18 5.21
N SER A 97 18.09 6.12 4.31
CA SER A 97 18.34 6.30 2.88
C SER A 97 18.92 7.68 2.58
N ALA A 98 18.30 8.74 3.09
CA ALA A 98 18.75 10.11 2.86
C ALA A 98 20.16 10.38 3.43
N VAL A 99 20.51 9.83 4.59
CA VAL A 99 21.81 10.09 5.22
C VAL A 99 22.92 9.21 4.63
N PHE A 100 22.66 7.91 4.41
CA PHE A 100 23.72 6.96 4.07
C PHE A 100 23.93 6.74 2.57
N LEU A 101 22.94 7.04 1.71
CA LEU A 101 23.08 6.81 0.26
C LEU A 101 24.01 7.81 -0.45
N VAL A 102 24.54 8.81 0.27
CA VAL A 102 25.68 9.62 -0.23
C VAL A 102 26.86 8.74 -0.63
N LEU A 103 27.07 7.60 0.05
CA LEU A 103 28.13 6.64 -0.26
C LEU A 103 27.94 5.93 -1.61
N MET A 104 26.71 5.95 -2.15
CA MET A 104 26.35 5.36 -3.43
C MET A 104 26.10 6.44 -4.50
N SER A 105 26.29 7.72 -4.15
CA SER A 105 26.04 8.84 -5.04
C SER A 105 27.23 9.08 -5.97
N GLN A 106 26.95 9.43 -7.22
CA GLN A 106 27.94 9.89 -8.20
C GLN A 106 28.26 11.39 -8.06
N LYS A 107 27.64 12.07 -7.09
CA LYS A 107 27.83 13.51 -6.82
C LYS A 107 28.82 13.73 -5.69
N THR A 108 29.40 14.92 -5.64
CA THR A 108 30.20 15.33 -4.48
C THR A 108 29.30 15.44 -3.24
N VAL A 109 29.89 15.38 -2.04
CA VAL A 109 29.13 15.49 -0.77
C VAL A 109 28.34 16.81 -0.71
N GLU A 110 28.91 17.91 -1.21
CA GLU A 110 28.24 19.21 -1.25
C GLU A 110 27.03 19.22 -2.19
N GLU A 111 27.17 18.65 -3.38
CA GLU A 111 26.07 18.52 -4.35
C GLU A 111 24.98 17.56 -3.89
N TYR A 112 25.36 16.52 -3.12
CA TYR A 112 24.42 15.57 -2.55
C TYR A 112 23.49 16.23 -1.55
N TYR A 113 24.00 16.99 -0.58
CA TYR A 113 23.21 17.72 0.43
C TYR A 113 22.61 19.03 -0.10
N SER A 114 22.05 18.97 -1.31
CA SER A 114 21.43 20.11 -1.99
C SER A 114 19.95 20.29 -1.66
N LEU A 115 19.33 21.31 -2.25
CA LEU A 115 17.88 21.52 -2.17
C LEU A 115 17.07 20.30 -2.64
N ALA A 116 17.60 19.50 -3.58
CA ALA A 116 16.95 18.28 -4.05
C ALA A 116 16.90 17.19 -2.95
N TRP A 117 17.93 17.08 -2.13
CA TRP A 117 17.92 16.21 -0.95
C TRP A 117 16.88 16.64 0.08
N LEU A 118 16.76 17.95 0.33
CA LEU A 118 15.74 18.47 1.24
C LEU A 118 14.33 18.23 0.67
N LYS A 119 14.13 18.42 -0.64
CA LYS A 119 12.88 18.07 -1.33
C LYS A 119 12.56 16.58 -1.18
N TYR A 120 13.55 15.70 -1.31
CA TYR A 120 13.38 14.26 -1.10
C TYR A 120 12.88 13.99 0.32
N LEU A 121 13.53 14.53 1.34
CA LEU A 121 13.10 14.33 2.73
C LEU A 121 11.67 14.83 2.97
N VAL A 122 11.38 16.08 2.60
CA VAL A 122 10.06 16.66 2.82
C VAL A 122 8.98 15.87 2.08
N ALA A 123 9.22 15.56 0.80
CA ALA A 123 8.27 14.80 -0.01
C ALA A 123 8.03 13.41 0.56
N ASN A 124 9.08 12.66 0.92
CA ASN A 124 8.91 11.29 1.39
C ASN A 124 8.32 11.24 2.80
N LEU A 125 8.76 12.09 3.74
CA LEU A 125 8.22 12.12 5.11
C LEU A 125 6.74 12.54 5.16
N THR A 126 6.26 13.31 4.17
CA THR A 126 4.85 13.71 4.05
C THR A 126 4.01 12.77 3.18
N PHE A 127 4.53 11.58 2.85
CA PHE A 127 3.87 10.61 1.95
C PHE A 127 3.61 11.14 0.53
N LEU A 128 4.38 12.13 0.09
CA LEU A 128 4.41 12.66 -1.28
C LEU A 128 5.61 12.11 -2.07
N ASN A 129 5.99 10.85 -1.84
CA ASN A 129 7.12 10.17 -2.48
C ASN A 129 7.16 10.28 -4.02
N PHE A 130 6.00 10.41 -4.68
CA PHE A 130 5.90 10.59 -6.13
C PHE A 130 6.40 11.96 -6.63
N VAL A 131 6.57 12.96 -5.76
CA VAL A 131 7.05 14.31 -6.09
C VAL A 131 8.57 14.33 -6.24
N GLN A 132 9.28 13.67 -5.33
CA GLN A 132 10.74 13.56 -5.35
C GLN A 132 11.14 12.14 -4.90
N PRO A 133 11.12 11.14 -5.80
CA PRO A 133 11.37 9.74 -5.46
C PRO A 133 12.87 9.37 -5.40
N SER A 134 13.74 10.22 -5.96
CA SER A 134 15.18 10.00 -6.09
C SER A 134 16.00 11.01 -5.27
N LEU A 135 17.20 10.56 -4.88
CA LEU A 135 18.22 11.36 -4.21
C LEU A 135 19.28 11.80 -5.23
N PRO A 136 19.94 12.96 -5.04
CA PRO A 136 20.90 13.46 -6.02
C PRO A 136 22.06 12.48 -6.27
N GLY A 137 22.24 12.06 -7.52
CA GLY A 137 23.35 11.18 -7.91
C GLY A 137 23.22 9.73 -7.49
N VAL A 138 22.13 9.34 -6.82
CA VAL A 138 21.93 7.99 -6.30
C VAL A 138 21.20 7.17 -7.35
N PHE A 139 21.84 6.08 -7.79
CA PHE A 139 21.30 5.16 -8.81
C PHE A 139 21.08 5.79 -10.20
N ASP A 140 21.64 6.96 -10.50
CA ASP A 140 21.53 7.61 -11.82
C ASP A 140 21.99 6.71 -12.98
N ALA A 141 22.93 5.79 -12.73
CA ALA A 141 23.44 4.84 -13.71
C ALA A 141 22.62 3.53 -13.80
N ASN A 142 21.64 3.33 -12.91
CA ASN A 142 20.80 2.14 -12.88
C ASN A 142 19.55 2.33 -13.74
N LYS A 143 18.84 1.22 -13.99
CA LYS A 143 17.55 1.20 -14.69
C LYS A 143 16.48 2.07 -14.02
N PHE A 144 16.54 2.20 -12.70
CA PHE A 144 15.65 3.02 -11.91
C PHE A 144 16.47 3.89 -10.95
N ASP A 145 16.19 5.20 -10.95
CA ASP A 145 16.79 6.19 -10.05
C ASP A 145 16.03 6.30 -8.71
N VAL A 146 14.87 5.66 -8.62
CA VAL A 146 14.00 5.69 -7.43
C VAL A 146 14.65 4.95 -6.28
N VAL A 147 14.84 5.64 -5.16
CA VAL A 147 15.51 5.10 -3.97
C VAL A 147 14.71 3.96 -3.34
N ASN A 148 13.40 4.13 -3.24
CA ASN A 148 12.53 3.09 -2.69
C ASN A 148 11.17 3.10 -3.41
N GLY A 149 11.10 2.29 -4.47
CA GLY A 149 9.90 2.14 -5.29
C GLY A 149 8.72 1.47 -4.56
N ALA A 150 8.91 0.89 -3.38
CA ALA A 150 7.84 0.23 -2.63
C ALA A 150 7.04 1.16 -1.71
N LEU A 151 7.54 2.38 -1.41
CA LEU A 151 6.93 3.30 -0.45
C LEU A 151 5.49 3.73 -0.79
N TRP A 152 5.09 3.68 -2.07
CA TRP A 152 3.72 4.03 -2.47
C TRP A 152 2.67 3.09 -1.85
N THR A 153 2.99 1.82 -1.62
CA THR A 153 2.05 0.87 -0.99
C THR A 153 1.76 1.24 0.46
N LEU A 154 2.79 1.69 1.19
CA LEU A 154 2.67 2.12 2.58
C LEU A 154 1.86 3.41 2.72
N LYS A 155 2.01 4.32 1.75
CA LYS A 155 1.12 5.49 1.61
C LYS A 155 -0.33 5.07 1.46
N VAL A 156 -0.62 4.14 0.55
CA VAL A 156 -1.99 3.63 0.35
C VAL A 156 -2.53 2.99 1.63
N GLU A 157 -1.72 2.22 2.37
CA GLU A 157 -2.13 1.66 3.67
C GLU A 157 -2.44 2.75 4.70
N ALA A 158 -1.64 3.81 4.78
CA ALA A 158 -1.93 4.97 5.63
C ALA A 158 -3.24 5.66 5.21
N MET A 159 -3.52 5.77 3.91
CA MET A 159 -4.79 6.29 3.42
C MET A 159 -5.98 5.40 3.80
N PHE A 160 -5.84 4.07 3.78
CA PHE A 160 -6.86 3.18 4.30
C PHE A 160 -7.13 3.41 5.79
N TYR A 161 -6.08 3.66 6.59
CA TYR A 161 -6.29 3.98 8.00
C TYR A 161 -7.16 5.22 8.21
N MET A 162 -6.98 6.24 7.38
CA MET A 162 -7.79 7.46 7.41
C MET A 162 -9.20 7.24 6.85
N ALA A 163 -9.37 6.40 5.83
CA ALA A 163 -10.66 6.12 5.21
C ALA A 163 -11.59 5.31 6.11
N VAL A 164 -11.06 4.34 6.88
CA VAL A 164 -11.86 3.38 7.64
C VAL A 164 -12.85 4.00 8.64
N PRO A 165 -12.49 5.00 9.46
CA PRO A 165 -13.46 5.68 10.33
C PRO A 165 -14.67 6.23 9.56
N VAL A 166 -14.43 6.83 8.39
CA VAL A 166 -15.47 7.39 7.53
C VAL A 166 -16.32 6.27 6.93
N LEU A 167 -15.69 5.23 6.38
CA LEU A 167 -16.38 4.07 5.83
C LEU A 167 -17.28 3.38 6.85
N VAL A 168 -16.73 3.09 8.04
CA VAL A 168 -17.47 2.41 9.12
C VAL A 168 -18.63 3.28 9.62
N TYR A 169 -18.46 4.60 9.67
CA TYR A 169 -19.56 5.51 9.96
C TYR A 169 -20.73 5.34 8.97
N PHE A 170 -20.45 5.27 7.67
CA PHE A 170 -21.47 5.01 6.65
C PHE A 170 -22.05 3.58 6.74
N PHE A 171 -21.22 2.55 6.97
CA PHE A 171 -21.65 1.16 7.15
C PHE A 171 -22.54 0.93 8.38
N ARG A 172 -22.53 1.86 9.35
CA ARG A 172 -23.42 1.84 10.52
C ARG A 172 -24.75 2.53 10.26
N ARG A 173 -24.83 3.43 9.28
CA ARG A 173 -26.05 4.21 8.97
C ARG A 173 -26.84 3.70 7.77
N PHE A 174 -26.18 3.03 6.84
CA PHE A 174 -26.76 2.56 5.59
C PHE A 174 -26.56 1.04 5.42
N PRO A 175 -27.31 0.37 4.54
CA PRO A 175 -27.10 -1.04 4.26
C PRO A 175 -25.67 -1.27 3.73
N ARG A 176 -24.95 -2.21 4.35
CA ARG A 176 -23.52 -2.44 4.10
C ARG A 176 -23.25 -2.95 2.68
N LEU A 177 -24.00 -3.96 2.23
CA LEU A 177 -23.76 -4.62 0.94
C LEU A 177 -23.83 -3.65 -0.26
N PRO A 178 -24.88 -2.81 -0.42
CA PRO A 178 -24.91 -1.82 -1.49
C PRO A 178 -23.73 -0.85 -1.42
N LEU A 179 -23.35 -0.35 -0.24
CA LEU A 179 -22.20 0.55 -0.10
C LEU A 179 -20.88 -0.13 -0.50
N LEU A 180 -20.66 -1.37 -0.06
CA LEU A 180 -19.48 -2.14 -0.42
C LEU A 180 -19.39 -2.34 -1.94
N ILE A 181 -20.51 -2.72 -2.58
CA ILE A 181 -20.60 -2.89 -4.04
C ILE A 181 -20.34 -1.56 -4.76
N VAL A 182 -20.99 -0.48 -4.34
CA VAL A 182 -20.83 0.84 -4.98
C VAL A 182 -19.38 1.32 -4.88
N ILE A 183 -18.75 1.24 -3.71
CA ILE A 183 -17.34 1.65 -3.54
C ILE A 183 -16.41 0.77 -4.38
N TYR A 184 -16.68 -0.54 -4.42
CA TYR A 184 -15.92 -1.49 -5.22
C TYR A 184 -15.99 -1.15 -6.72
N LEU A 185 -17.20 -0.91 -7.25
CA LEU A 185 -17.40 -0.58 -8.66
C LEU A 185 -16.83 0.79 -9.02
N LEU A 186 -17.02 1.81 -8.17
CA LEU A 186 -16.45 3.15 -8.38
C LEU A 186 -14.91 3.13 -8.38
N SER A 187 -14.30 2.29 -7.53
CA SER A 187 -12.86 2.10 -7.48
C SER A 187 -12.30 1.51 -8.78
N ILE A 188 -12.99 0.51 -9.34
CA ILE A 188 -12.65 -0.09 -10.64
C ILE A 188 -12.83 0.95 -11.75
N ALA A 189 -13.99 1.61 -11.82
CA ALA A 189 -14.28 2.61 -12.83
C ALA A 189 -13.24 3.75 -12.83
N TYR A 190 -12.86 4.23 -11.64
CA TYR A 190 -11.80 5.24 -11.49
C TYR A 190 -10.45 4.75 -12.02
N SER A 191 -10.05 3.52 -11.66
CA SER A 191 -8.76 2.95 -12.09
C SER A 191 -8.70 2.76 -13.61
N GLU A 192 -9.74 2.19 -14.19
CA GLU A 192 -9.84 1.96 -15.63
C GLU A 192 -9.87 3.28 -16.41
N PHE A 193 -10.61 4.27 -15.91
CA PHE A 193 -10.62 5.61 -16.50
C PHE A 193 -9.22 6.22 -16.55
N LEU A 194 -8.47 6.17 -15.44
CA LEU A 194 -7.13 6.73 -15.38
C LEU A 194 -6.09 5.93 -16.19
N LEU A 195 -6.17 4.60 -16.19
CA LEU A 195 -5.29 3.77 -17.01
C LEU A 195 -5.55 4.00 -18.50
N SER A 196 -6.82 4.11 -18.90
CA SER A 196 -7.21 4.48 -20.27
C SER A 196 -6.73 5.88 -20.65
N ALA A 197 -6.87 6.85 -19.75
CA ALA A 197 -6.33 8.20 -19.95
C ALA A 197 -4.79 8.19 -20.11
N SER A 198 -4.09 7.39 -19.31
CA SER A 198 -2.63 7.21 -19.42
C SER A 198 -2.25 6.61 -20.78
N GLY A 199 -2.95 5.56 -21.22
CA GLY A 199 -2.70 4.92 -22.51
C GLY A 199 -2.98 5.82 -23.72
N ARG A 200 -3.98 6.71 -23.62
CA ARG A 200 -4.32 7.67 -24.69
C ARG A 200 -3.40 8.88 -24.75
N THR A 201 -2.98 9.40 -23.60
CA THR A 201 -2.18 10.63 -23.51
C THR A 201 -0.67 10.38 -23.47
N GLY A 202 -0.25 9.16 -23.12
CA GLY A 202 1.15 8.83 -22.82
C GLY A 202 1.65 9.39 -21.48
N VAL A 203 0.80 10.09 -20.72
CA VAL A 203 1.21 10.74 -19.46
C VAL A 203 1.19 9.72 -18.31
N GLU A 204 2.36 9.40 -17.77
CA GLU A 204 2.51 8.45 -16.65
C GLU A 204 1.80 8.87 -15.37
N PHE A 205 1.59 10.17 -15.18
CA PHE A 205 0.95 10.72 -13.98
C PHE A 205 -0.41 10.07 -13.70
N TYR A 206 -1.20 9.80 -14.75
CA TYR A 206 -2.49 9.12 -14.60
C TYR A 206 -2.33 7.68 -14.08
N SER A 207 -1.32 6.93 -14.54
CA SER A 207 -1.02 5.59 -14.01
C SER A 207 -0.58 5.62 -12.54
N ARG A 208 0.10 6.70 -12.11
CA ARG A 208 0.49 6.90 -10.71
C ARG A 208 -0.74 7.19 -9.86
N LEU A 209 -1.67 8.01 -10.35
CA LEU A 209 -2.95 8.29 -9.69
C LEU A 209 -3.85 7.05 -9.60
N ALA A 210 -3.89 6.20 -10.63
CA ALA A 210 -4.66 4.95 -10.61
C ALA A 210 -4.21 3.99 -9.49
N ARG A 211 -2.93 4.08 -9.09
CA ARG A 211 -2.34 3.32 -7.97
C ARG A 211 -2.67 3.92 -6.59
N GLN A 212 -3.18 5.14 -6.51
CA GLN A 212 -3.59 5.79 -5.26
C GLN A 212 -5.07 5.51 -4.95
N LEU A 213 -5.56 5.93 -3.78
CA LEU A 213 -7.02 5.92 -3.56
C LEU A 213 -7.71 6.94 -4.49
N PRO A 214 -8.91 6.61 -5.00
CA PRO A 214 -9.70 5.41 -4.70
C PRO A 214 -9.36 4.16 -5.51
N GLY A 215 -8.36 4.17 -6.40
CA GLY A 215 -8.11 3.06 -7.34
C GLY A 215 -7.77 1.70 -6.71
N GLN A 216 -7.26 1.67 -5.48
CA GLN A 216 -6.99 0.41 -4.76
C GLN A 216 -8.11 0.00 -3.78
N MET A 217 -9.20 0.77 -3.70
CA MET A 217 -10.30 0.50 -2.77
C MET A 217 -11.04 -0.80 -3.06
N CYS A 218 -11.13 -1.26 -4.31
CA CYS A 218 -11.80 -2.51 -4.66
C CYS A 218 -11.19 -3.71 -3.91
N PHE A 219 -9.86 -3.82 -3.86
CA PHE A 219 -9.16 -4.86 -3.13
C PHE A 219 -9.40 -4.75 -1.61
N PHE A 220 -9.34 -3.53 -1.08
CA PHE A 220 -9.65 -3.29 0.33
C PHE A 220 -11.10 -3.66 0.67
N MET A 221 -12.07 -3.29 -0.18
CA MET A 221 -13.48 -3.60 0.01
C MET A 221 -13.75 -5.10 -0.05
N ALA A 222 -13.03 -5.86 -0.87
CA ALA A 222 -13.14 -7.33 -0.87
C ALA A 222 -12.77 -7.89 0.52
N GLY A 223 -11.67 -7.42 1.11
CA GLY A 223 -11.28 -7.77 2.47
C GLY A 223 -12.28 -7.34 3.55
N ALA A 224 -12.80 -6.12 3.45
CA ALA A 224 -13.82 -5.60 4.35
C ALA A 224 -15.13 -6.43 4.27
N THR A 225 -15.50 -6.86 3.08
CA THR A 225 -16.65 -7.73 2.83
C THR A 225 -16.46 -9.09 3.50
N LEU A 226 -15.28 -9.71 3.35
CA LEU A 226 -14.94 -10.95 4.05
C LEU A 226 -15.05 -10.81 5.57
N PHE A 227 -14.69 -9.66 6.13
CA PHE A 227 -14.84 -9.41 7.56
C PHE A 227 -16.32 -9.30 7.97
N TYR A 228 -17.12 -8.46 7.30
CA TYR A 228 -18.51 -8.24 7.69
C TYR A 228 -19.41 -9.46 7.45
N TYR A 229 -19.10 -10.28 6.46
CA TYR A 229 -19.88 -11.44 6.05
C TYR A 229 -19.18 -12.78 6.36
N LEU A 230 -18.22 -12.79 7.29
CA LEU A 230 -17.41 -13.98 7.63
C LEU A 230 -18.27 -15.23 7.86
N LYS A 231 -19.36 -15.11 8.63
CA LYS A 231 -20.26 -16.22 8.96
C LYS A 231 -20.91 -16.85 7.72
N PHE A 232 -21.22 -16.05 6.70
CA PHE A 232 -21.82 -16.55 5.46
C PHE A 232 -20.82 -17.38 4.65
N PHE A 233 -19.58 -16.93 4.55
CA PHE A 233 -18.52 -17.66 3.82
C PHE A 233 -18.10 -18.96 4.49
N GLU A 234 -18.41 -19.18 5.77
CA GLU A 234 -18.13 -20.43 6.47
C GLU A 234 -19.21 -21.48 6.32
N GLN A 235 -20.39 -21.09 5.84
CA GLN A 235 -21.51 -22.00 5.60
C GLN A 235 -21.49 -22.62 4.19
N LEU A 236 -20.57 -22.15 3.34
CA LEU A 236 -20.25 -22.66 2.00
C LEU A 236 -19.10 -23.66 2.08
#